data_AF-A0AAV4S3N7-F1
#
_entry.id   AF-A0AAV4S3N7-F1
#
_cell.length_a   1.000
_cell.length_b   1.000
_cell.length_c   1.000
_cell.angle_alpha   90.00
_cell.angle_beta   90.00
_cell.angle_gamma   90.00
#
_symmetry.space_group_name_H-M   'P 1'
#
loop_
_entity.id
_entity.type
_entity.pdbx_description
1 polymer ?
#
loop_
_entity_poly.entity_id
_entity_poly.type
_entity_poly.pdbx_seq_one_letter_code
_entity_poly.pdbx_strand_id
1 'polypeptide(L)' 'MRLPQPKGVFDDLFQLLLHCWELDADERPSFMELATSLQNMFLNAKEHISFQDCLNYQYAKFDPSAEDQ' A
#
# COMPACT_ATOMS: atom_id res chain seq x y z
N MET A 1 -12.36 -0.49 -10.06
CA MET A 1 -12.32 -1.16 -8.74
C MET A 1 -10.96 -0.90 -8.11
N ARG A 2 -10.89 -0.77 -6.78
CA ARG A 2 -9.62 -0.62 -6.06
C ARG A 2 -8.95 -1.99 -5.91
N LEU A 3 -7.62 -2.01 -5.77
CA LEU A 3 -6.88 -3.26 -5.52
C LEU A 3 -7.24 -3.81 -4.13
N PRO A 4 -7.31 -5.14 -3.96
CA PRO A 4 -7.46 -5.73 -2.64
C PRO A 4 -6.22 -5.45 -1.77
N GLN A 5 -6.41 -5.43 -0.46
CA GLN A 5 -5.30 -5.31 0.49
C GLN A 5 -4.29 -6.45 0.30
N PRO A 6 -3.02 -6.13 0.01
CA PRO A 6 -1.99 -7.16 -0.09
C PRO A 6 -1.77 -7.85 1.24
N LYS A 7 -1.46 -9.15 1.19
CA LYS A 7 -1.12 -9.91 2.40
C LYS A 7 0.14 -9.31 3.04
N GLY A 8 0.15 -9.20 4.37
CA GLY A 8 1.28 -8.62 5.10
C GLY A 8 1.39 -7.10 5.03
N VAL A 9 0.45 -6.40 4.39
CA VAL A 9 0.27 -4.94 4.52
C VAL A 9 -0.88 -4.72 5.50
N PHE A 10 -0.63 -3.99 6.58
CA PHE A 10 -1.62 -3.75 7.62
C PHE A 10 -2.46 -2.49 7.34
N ASP A 11 -3.52 -2.34 8.12
CA ASP A 11 -4.65 -1.48 7.77
C ASP A 11 -4.25 -0.01 7.58
N ASP A 12 -3.34 0.52 8.39
CA ASP A 12 -2.94 1.92 8.31
C ASP A 12 -2.13 2.25 7.05
N LEU A 13 -1.17 1.40 6.68
CA LEU A 13 -0.45 1.53 5.43
C LEU A 13 -1.38 1.30 4.24
N PHE A 14 -2.32 0.35 4.33
CA PHE A 14 -3.30 0.15 3.26
C PHE A 14 -4.27 1.32 3.13
N GLN A 15 -4.69 1.94 4.23
CA GLN A 15 -5.52 3.15 4.21
C GLN A 15 -4.81 4.33 3.58
N LEU A 16 -3.49 4.49 3.81
CA LEU A 16 -2.69 5.48 3.11
C LEU A 16 -2.70 5.26 1.58
N LEU A 17 -2.64 4.00 1.12
CA LEU A 17 -2.77 3.67 -0.31
C LEU A 17 -4.18 3.98 -0.84
N LEU A 18 -5.22 3.68 -0.06
CA LEU A 18 -6.61 3.99 -0.45
C LEU A 18 -6.84 5.50 -0.57
N HIS A 19 -6.22 6.31 0.30
CA HIS A 19 -6.28 7.76 0.25
C HIS A 19 -5.65 8.32 -1.04
N CYS A 20 -4.57 7.70 -1.53
CA CYS A 20 -4.00 8.03 -2.84
C CYS A 20 -4.94 7.69 -4.02
N TRP A 21 -5.95 6.84 -3.80
CA TRP A 21 -6.95 6.45 -4.79
C TRP A 21 -8.34 7.05 -4.51
N GLU A 22 -8.38 8.21 -3.86
CA GLU A 22 -9.63 8.95 -3.74
C GLU A 22 -10.17 9.40 -5.10
N LEU A 23 -11.50 9.36 -5.21
CA LEU A 23 -12.20 9.74 -6.44
C LEU A 23 -11.98 11.22 -6.73
N ASP A 24 -12.10 12.03 -5.68
CA ASP A 24 -11.72 13.43 -5.71
C ASP A 24 -10.18 13.54 -5.69
N ALA A 25 -9.65 14.34 -6.60
CA ALA A 25 -8.21 14.58 -6.67
C ALA A 25 -7.73 15.51 -5.56
N ASP A 26 -8.60 16.41 -5.08
CA ASP A 26 -8.26 17.39 -4.05
C ASP A 26 -8.20 16.75 -2.65
N GLU A 27 -8.87 15.61 -2.47
CA GLU A 27 -8.81 14.80 -1.24
C GLU A 27 -7.59 13.87 -1.20
N ARG A 28 -6.81 13.77 -2.28
CA ARG A 28 -5.60 12.92 -2.28
C ARG A 28 -4.48 13.60 -1.50
N PRO A 29 -3.67 12.84 -0.75
CA PRO A 29 -2.54 13.42 -0.05
C PRO A 29 -1.51 13.98 -1.04
N SER A 30 -0.94 15.12 -0.70
CA SER A 30 0.24 15.63 -1.39
C SER A 30 1.44 14.70 -1.17
N PHE A 31 2.44 14.79 -2.05
CA PHE A 31 3.70 14.04 -1.86
C PHE A 31 4.40 14.37 -0.54
N MET A 32 4.25 15.60 -0.03
CA MET A 32 4.82 15.99 1.26
C MET A 32 4.12 15.27 2.41
N GLU A 33 2.79 15.24 2.43
CA GLU A 33 2.01 14.52 3.45
C GLU A 33 2.23 13.01 3.38
N LEU A 34 2.33 12.45 2.17
CA LEU A 34 2.65 11.04 1.96
C LEU A 34 4.03 10.70 2.51
N ALA A 35 5.05 11.53 2.24
CA ALA A 35 6.40 11.32 2.74
C ALA A 35 6.47 11.40 4.28
N THR A 36 5.79 12.37 4.89
CA THR A 36 5.71 12.49 6.35
C THR A 36 5.01 11.28 6.97
N SER A 37 3.89 10.84 6.39
CA SER A 37 3.16 9.65 6.86
C SER A 37 4.04 8.39 6.82
N LEU A 38 4.74 8.17 5.70
CA LEU A 38 5.65 7.02 5.54
C LEU A 38 6.86 7.09 6.47
N GLN A 39 7.42 8.29 6.71
CA GLN A 39 8.52 8.47 7.67
C GLN A 39 8.11 8.12 9.10
N ASN A 40 6.88 8.47 9.51
CA ASN A 40 6.35 8.11 10.82
C ASN A 40 6.16 6.60 10.95
N MET A 41 5.55 5.97 9.93
CA MET A 41 5.37 4.51 9.90
C MET A 41 6.71 3.76 9.90
N PHE A 42 7.75 4.33 9.29
CA PHE A 42 9.07 3.70 9.25
C PHE A 42 9.66 3.45 10.65
N LEU A 43 9.32 4.29 11.63
CA LEU A 43 9.80 4.14 13.02
C LEU A 43 9.39 2.79 13.64
N ASN A 44 8.22 2.27 13.24
CA ASN A 44 7.68 0.98 13.68
C ASN A 44 7.28 0.11 12.48
N ALA A 45 8.13 0.02 11.44
CA ALA A 45 7.77 -0.59 10.16
C ALA A 45 7.06 -1.97 10.24
N LYS A 46 7.43 -2.81 11.22
CA LYS A 46 6.81 -4.13 11.43
C LYS A 46 5.33 -4.08 11.85
N GLU A 47 4.86 -2.96 12.40
CA GLU A 47 3.46 -2.71 12.75
C GLU A 47 2.62 -2.26 11.55
N HIS A 48 3.24 -2.05 10.40
CA HIS A 48 2.58 -1.57 9.17
C HIS A 48 2.75 -2.55 8.01
N ILE A 49 3.86 -3.28 7.97
CA ILE A 49 4.16 -4.25 6.94
C ILE A 49 5.02 -5.41 7.46
N SER A 50 4.58 -6.64 7.24
CA SER A 50 5.36 -7.85 7.49
C SER A 50 5.00 -8.98 6.51
N PHE A 51 5.96 -9.32 5.65
CA PHE A 51 5.84 -10.45 4.73
C PHE A 51 6.30 -11.77 5.35
N GLN A 52 7.13 -11.72 6.39
CA GLN A 52 7.76 -12.90 7.01
C GLN A 52 6.80 -13.64 7.95
N ASP A 53 5.90 -12.92 8.60
CA ASP A 53 4.94 -13.50 9.56
C ASP A 53 3.69 -14.09 8.87
N CYS A 54 3.61 -13.92 7.54
CA CYS A 54 2.51 -14.41 6.73
C CYS A 54 2.74 -15.87 6.31
N LEU A 55 2.16 -16.83 7.03
CA LEU A 55 2.14 -18.25 6.65
C LEU A 55 1.72 -18.44 5.18
N ASN A 56 2.55 -19.09 4.38
CA ASN A 56 2.36 -19.27 2.92
C ASN A 56 2.17 -17.93 2.17
N TYR A 57 2.98 -16.92 2.47
CA TYR A 57 3.02 -15.71 1.66
C TYR A 57 3.45 -16.03 0.22
N GLN A 58 2.69 -15.54 -0.75
CA GLN A 58 3.02 -15.61 -2.16
C GLN A 58 3.02 -14.19 -2.72
N TYR A 59 4.08 -13.85 -3.45
CA TYR A 59 4.13 -12.59 -4.17
C TYR A 59 3.02 -12.52 -5.21
N ALA A 60 2.56 -11.30 -5.49
CA ALA A 60 1.64 -11.06 -6.60
C ALA A 60 2.27 -11.59 -7.90
N LYS A 61 1.45 -12.25 -8.72
CA LYS A 61 1.91 -12.76 -10.01
C LYS A 61 2.21 -11.57 -10.91
N PHE A 62 3.40 -11.56 -11.49
CA PHE A 62 3.72 -10.67 -12.59
C PHE A 62 3.06 -11.21 -13.86
N ASP A 63 2.32 -10.37 -14.57
CA ASP A 63 1.67 -10.71 -15.83
C ASP A 63 2.32 -9.93 -16.99
N PRO A 64 3.17 -10.63 -17.78
CA PRO A 64 3.63 -10.31 -19.11
C PRO A 64 2.87 -9.27 -19.89
N SER A 65 1.61 -9.65 -20.04
CA SER A 65 0.69 -9.21 -21.07
C SER A 65 -0.21 -8.09 -20.60
N ALA A 66 -0.17 -7.76 -19.31
CA ALA A 66 -0.94 -6.65 -18.74
C ALA A 66 -0.38 -5.28 -19.16
N GLU A 67 0.88 -5.21 -19.60
CA GLU A 67 1.50 -3.97 -20.11
C GLU A 67 1.16 -3.69 -21.58
N ASP A 68 0.66 -4.70 -22.32
CA ASP A 68 0.34 -4.64 -23.75
C ASP A 68 -1.11 -4.19 -24.05
N GLN A 69 -1.86 -3.71 -23.04
CA GLN A 69 -3.27 -3.29 -23.16
C GLN A 69 -3.48 -1.77 -23.00
#